data_AF-A0A851CIY0-F1
#
_entry.id   AF-A0A851CIY0-F1
#
_cell.length_a   1.000
_cell.length_b   1.000
_cell.length_c   1.000
_cell.angle_alpha   90.00
_cell.angle_beta   90.00
_cell.angle_gamma   90.00
#
_symmetry.space_group_name_H-M   'P 1'
#
loop_
_entity.id
_entity.type
_entity.pdbx_description
1 polymer ?
#
loop_
_entity_poly.entity_id
_entity_poly.type
_entity_poly.pdbx_seq_one_letter_code
_entity_poly.pdbx_strand_id
1 'polypeptide(L)'
;PGVPMASPLEQALAVMVATFHKYSGNEGDKYKLSKAELKEMLLKELPSFSKQTSEANLQQLMSNLDSNSDSEVDFQEYVIFLACMAMMCNDFFQDCPDKMPRRK
;
A
#
# COMPACT_ATOMS: atom_id res chain seq x y z
N PRO A 1 -8.95 27.21 22.26
CA PRO A 1 -9.65 26.17 21.48
C PRO A 1 -8.68 25.07 21.07
N GLY A 2 -8.63 23.98 21.83
CA GLY A 2 -7.79 22.83 21.50
C GLY A 2 -8.40 22.11 20.30
N VAL A 3 -7.63 21.97 19.23
CA VAL A 3 -7.99 21.10 18.10
C VAL A 3 -8.22 19.71 18.69
N PRO A 4 -9.36 19.05 18.44
CA PRO A 4 -9.56 17.69 18.93
C PRO A 4 -8.41 16.83 18.40
N MET A 5 -7.67 16.18 19.32
CA MET A 5 -6.66 15.22 18.89
C MET A 5 -7.39 14.11 18.15
N ALA A 6 -7.07 13.96 16.87
CA ALA A 6 -7.60 12.89 16.04
C ALA A 6 -7.38 11.55 16.75
N SER A 7 -8.36 10.65 16.68
CA SER A 7 -8.21 9.30 17.23
C SER A 7 -7.05 8.56 16.56
N PRO A 8 -6.46 7.53 17.20
CA PRO A 8 -5.34 6.80 16.60
C PRO A 8 -5.61 6.27 15.19
N LEU A 9 -6.86 5.86 14.91
CA LEU A 9 -7.26 5.38 13.58
C LEU A 9 -7.32 6.52 12.55
N GLU A 10 -7.87 7.68 12.91
CA GLU A 10 -7.88 8.86 12.03
C GLU A 10 -6.45 9.33 11.74
N GLN A 11 -5.55 9.26 12.72
CA GLN A 11 -4.12 9.54 12.53
C GLN A 11 -3.48 8.54 11.56
N ALA A 12 -3.77 7.25 11.70
CA ALA A 12 -3.25 6.23 10.79
C ALA A 12 -3.72 6.47 9.34
N LEU A 13 -5.02 6.78 9.14
CA LEU A 13 -5.55 7.14 7.83
C LEU A 13 -4.88 8.39 7.25
N ALA A 14 -4.66 9.42 8.08
CA ALA A 14 -3.94 10.62 7.66
C ALA A 14 -2.49 10.31 7.24
N VAL A 15 -1.80 9.41 7.96
CA VAL A 15 -0.45 8.95 7.61
C VAL A 15 -0.45 8.16 6.31
N MET A 16 -1.44 7.30 6.06
CA MET A 16 -1.57 6.57 4.80
C MET A 16 -1.71 7.53 3.61
N VAL A 17 -2.60 8.52 3.73
CA VAL A 17 -2.83 9.53 2.68
C VAL A 17 -1.58 10.39 2.47
N ALA A 18 -0.98 10.90 3.55
CA ALA A 18 0.21 11.74 3.48
C ALA A 18 1.41 10.98 2.89
N THR A 19 1.57 9.71 3.22
CA THR A 19 2.60 8.85 2.66
C THR A 19 2.41 8.70 1.16
N PHE A 20 1.20 8.38 0.68
CA PHE A 20 0.95 8.29 -0.76
C PHE A 20 1.36 9.58 -1.49
N HIS A 21 0.87 10.73 -1.03
CA HIS A 21 1.17 12.03 -1.64
C HIS A 21 2.63 12.49 -1.49
N LYS A 22 3.38 11.93 -0.55
CA LYS A 22 4.82 12.19 -0.41
C LYS A 22 5.62 11.57 -1.55
N TYR A 23 5.15 10.45 -2.09
CA TYR A 23 5.83 9.72 -3.16
C TYR A 23 5.19 9.94 -4.53
N SER A 24 3.87 10.17 -4.60
CA SER A 24 3.18 10.43 -5.86
C SER A 24 3.50 11.80 -6.43
N GLY A 25 3.65 11.89 -7.75
CA GLY A 25 3.88 13.17 -8.45
C GLY A 25 5.30 13.70 -8.40
N ASN A 26 6.27 12.89 -7.96
CA ASN A 26 7.68 13.16 -8.22
C ASN A 26 8.02 12.91 -9.69
N GLU A 27 7.36 11.94 -10.32
CA GLU A 27 7.40 11.68 -11.77
C GLU A 27 5.99 11.45 -12.31
N GLY A 28 5.57 12.24 -13.32
CA GLY A 28 4.32 11.99 -14.03
C GLY A 28 3.06 12.46 -13.29
N ASP A 29 2.10 11.55 -13.05
CA ASP A 29 0.79 11.88 -12.49
C ASP A 29 0.82 11.97 -10.96
N LYS A 30 0.52 13.16 -10.42
CA LYS A 30 0.48 13.41 -8.97
C LYS A 30 -0.58 12.61 -8.21
N TYR A 31 -1.53 12.00 -8.91
CA TYR A 31 -2.58 11.18 -8.33
C TYR A 31 -2.25 9.68 -8.34
N LYS A 32 -1.09 9.30 -8.87
CA LYS A 32 -0.65 7.91 -8.98
C LYS A 32 0.82 7.74 -8.63
N LEU A 33 1.21 6.50 -8.36
CA LEU A 33 2.58 6.10 -8.15
C LEU A 33 3.08 5.35 -9.38
N SER A 34 4.12 5.90 -10.00
CA SER A 34 4.93 5.16 -10.96
C SER A 34 5.66 4.00 -10.27
N LYS A 35 6.23 3.10 -11.08
CA LYS A 35 7.06 2.00 -10.60
C LYS A 35 8.22 2.45 -9.70
N ALA A 36 8.85 3.57 -10.07
CA ALA A 36 9.99 4.11 -9.35
C ALA A 36 9.57 4.69 -8.00
N GLU A 37 8.46 5.44 -7.96
CA GLU A 37 7.90 6.01 -6.74
C GLU A 37 7.40 4.94 -5.78
N LEU A 38 6.69 3.92 -6.29
CA LEU A 38 6.25 2.78 -5.50
C LEU A 38 7.44 2.04 -4.89
N LYS A 39 8.50 1.82 -5.68
CA LYS A 39 9.75 1.20 -5.19
C LYS A 39 10.38 2.03 -4.08
N GLU A 40 10.47 3.33 -4.26
CA GLU A 40 11.06 4.22 -3.26
C GLU A 40 10.26 4.21 -1.95
N MET A 41 8.93 4.30 -2.06
CA MET A 41 8.02 4.24 -0.92
C MET A 41 8.19 2.94 -0.14
N LEU A 42 8.23 1.79 -0.81
CA LEU A 42 8.43 0.49 -0.17
C LEU A 42 9.77 0.41 0.56
N LEU A 43 10.84 0.94 -0.05
CA LEU A 43 12.17 0.93 0.54
C LEU A 43 12.27 1.80 1.81
N LYS A 44 11.64 2.99 1.79
CA LYS A 44 11.75 3.98 2.87
C LYS A 44 10.74 3.77 3.99
N GLU A 45 9.48 3.49 3.65
CA GLU A 45 8.39 3.40 4.61
C GLU A 45 8.16 1.97 5.11
N LEU A 46 8.54 0.96 4.32
CA LEU A 46 8.33 -0.47 4.63
C LEU A 46 9.64 -1.28 4.55
N PRO A 47 10.70 -0.89 5.30
CA PRO A 47 12.04 -1.48 5.18
C PRO A 47 12.10 -2.98 5.50
N SER A 48 11.19 -3.50 6.33
CA SER A 48 11.10 -4.93 6.64
C SER A 48 10.57 -5.76 5.46
N PHE A 49 9.68 -5.17 4.66
CA PHE A 49 9.13 -5.80 3.46
C PHE A 49 10.12 -5.72 2.29
N SER A 50 10.74 -4.55 2.11
CA SER A 50 11.62 -4.29 0.96
C SER A 50 12.91 -5.10 0.95
N LYS A 51 13.43 -5.54 2.11
CA LYS A 51 14.57 -6.46 2.20
C LYS A 51 14.34 -7.81 1.50
N GLN A 52 13.09 -8.19 1.27
CA GLN A 52 12.69 -9.43 0.60
C GLN A 52 12.23 -9.21 -0.85
N THR A 53 12.19 -7.95 -1.31
CA THR A 53 11.64 -7.58 -2.61
C THR A 53 12.75 -7.44 -3.65
N SER A 54 12.99 -8.50 -4.43
CA SER A 54 13.78 -8.44 -5.67
C SER A 54 13.09 -7.60 -6.76
N GLU A 55 13.83 -7.12 -7.77
CA GLU A 55 13.27 -6.40 -8.94
C GLU A 55 12.10 -7.16 -9.61
N ALA A 56 12.20 -8.49 -9.70
CA ALA A 56 11.14 -9.35 -10.22
C ALA A 56 9.89 -9.37 -9.32
N ASN A 57 10.09 -9.43 -8.00
CA ASN A 57 8.99 -9.39 -7.02
C ASN A 57 8.30 -8.03 -7.02
N LEU A 58 9.05 -6.95 -7.24
CA LEU A 58 8.50 -5.60 -7.35
C LEU A 58 7.66 -5.45 -8.62
N GLN A 59 8.13 -5.97 -9.76
CA GLN A 59 7.34 -6.01 -11.00
C GLN A 59 6.06 -6.82 -10.83
N GLN A 60 6.16 -7.99 -10.21
CA GLN A 60 4.98 -8.81 -9.95
C GLN A 60 4.02 -8.10 -8.99
N LEU A 61 4.53 -7.46 -7.94
CA LEU A 61 3.73 -6.66 -7.02
C LEU A 61 3.01 -5.54 -7.76
N MET A 62 3.73 -4.76 -8.56
CA MET A 62 3.13 -3.67 -9.32
C MET A 62 2.06 -4.18 -10.27
N SER A 63 2.33 -5.26 -11.01
CA SER A 63 1.33 -5.89 -11.89
C SER A 63 0.11 -6.45 -11.14
N ASN A 64 0.24 -6.79 -9.86
CA ASN A 64 -0.88 -7.23 -9.04
C ASN A 64 -1.69 -6.04 -8.48
N LEU A 65 -1.07 -4.87 -8.36
CA LEU A 65 -1.73 -3.66 -7.86
C LEU A 65 -2.40 -2.89 -9.00
N ASP A 66 -1.71 -2.74 -10.12
CA ASP A 66 -2.15 -2.12 -11.37
C ASP A 66 -3.26 -2.96 -12.03
N SER A 67 -4.46 -2.82 -11.49
CA SER A 67 -5.65 -3.54 -11.91
C SER A 67 -6.25 -2.95 -13.19
N ASN A 68 -6.01 -1.66 -13.43
CA ASN A 68 -6.48 -0.96 -14.62
C ASN A 68 -5.50 -1.09 -15.81
N SER A 69 -4.30 -1.66 -15.59
CA SER A 69 -3.22 -1.87 -16.56
C SER A 69 -2.68 -0.60 -17.20
N ASP A 70 -2.62 0.50 -16.43
CA ASP A 70 -2.07 1.78 -16.86
C ASP A 70 -0.58 1.96 -16.55
N SER A 71 0.05 0.94 -15.95
CA SER A 71 1.46 0.95 -15.51
C SER A 71 1.77 1.98 -14.42
N GLU A 72 0.76 2.43 -13.70
CA GLU A 72 0.83 3.26 -12.50
C GLU A 72 -0.01 2.62 -11.40
N VAL A 73 0.04 3.16 -10.18
CA VAL A 73 -0.78 2.68 -9.05
C VAL A 73 -1.54 3.86 -8.48
N ASP A 74 -2.86 3.84 -8.62
CA ASP A 74 -3.72 4.89 -8.07
C ASP A 74 -3.95 4.72 -6.56
N PHE A 75 -4.59 5.71 -5.93
CA PHE A 75 -4.80 5.68 -4.49
C PHE A 75 -5.67 4.51 -4.02
N GLN A 76 -6.64 4.06 -4.81
CA GLN A 76 -7.49 2.92 -4.47
C GLN A 76 -6.66 1.63 -4.46
N GLU A 77 -5.85 1.42 -5.50
CA GLU A 77 -4.95 0.27 -5.63
C GLU A 77 -3.91 0.24 -4.49
N TYR A 78 -3.38 1.41 -4.12
CA TYR A 78 -2.51 1.58 -2.96
C TYR A 78 -3.19 1.22 -1.63
N VAL A 79 -4.44 1.61 -1.39
CA VAL A 79 -5.16 1.25 -0.16
C VAL A 79 -5.43 -0.25 -0.09
N ILE A 80 -5.76 -0.89 -1.22
CA ILE A 80 -5.92 -2.35 -1.31
C ILE A 80 -4.61 -3.04 -0.95
N PHE A 81 -3.47 -2.55 -1.44
CA PHE A 81 -2.15 -3.04 -1.06
C PHE A 81 -1.90 -2.99 0.45
N LEU A 82 -2.14 -1.83 1.07
CA LEU A 82 -1.96 -1.66 2.51
C LEU A 82 -2.88 -2.56 3.33
N ALA A 83 -4.12 -2.77 2.87
CA ALA A 83 -5.04 -3.71 3.48
C ALA A 83 -4.49 -5.15 3.41
N CYS A 84 -3.93 -5.56 2.27
CA CYS A 84 -3.26 -6.85 2.12
C CYS A 84 -2.06 -6.99 3.07
N MET A 85 -1.22 -5.96 3.17
CA MET A 85 -0.11 -5.96 4.12
C MET A 85 -0.57 -6.05 5.57
N ALA A 86 -1.61 -5.31 5.94
CA ALA A 86 -2.19 -5.36 7.28
C ALA A 86 -2.71 -6.78 7.60
N MET A 87 -3.33 -7.46 6.63
CA MET A 87 -3.73 -8.87 6.78
C MET A 87 -2.53 -9.81 6.96
N MET A 88 -1.42 -9.58 6.25
CA MET A 88 -0.19 -10.38 6.39
C MET A 88 0.53 -10.13 7.72
N CYS A 89 0.53 -8.90 8.23
CA CYS A 89 1.11 -8.56 9.53
C CYS A 89 0.22 -8.96 10.73
N ASN A 90 -1.04 -9.30 10.47
CA ASN A 90 -1.96 -9.76 11.49
C ASN A 90 -1.82 -11.28 11.66
N ASP A 91 -0.84 -11.72 12.46
CA ASP A 91 -0.67 -13.12 12.88
C ASP A 91 -1.95 -13.74 13.46
N PHE A 92 -2.92 -12.91 13.90
CA PHE A 92 -4.24 -13.33 14.40
C PHE A 92 -5.06 -14.19 13.42
N PHE A 93 -4.81 -14.10 12.10
CA PHE A 93 -5.49 -14.93 11.09
C PHE A 93 -4.64 -16.10 10.55
N GLN A 94 -3.42 -16.33 11.05
CA GLN A 94 -2.60 -17.47 10.57
C GLN A 94 -3.24 -18.84 10.86
N ASP A 95 -4.09 -18.93 11.88
CA ASP A 95 -4.87 -20.12 12.24
C ASP A 95 -6.35 -20.04 11.79
N CYS A 96 -6.76 -19.05 11.00
CA CYS A 96 -8.13 -19.04 10.49
C CYS A 96 -8.25 -20.06 9.35
N PRO A 97 -8.99 -21.18 9.55
CA PRO A 97 -9.23 -22.12 8.48
C PRO A 97 -9.94 -21.38 7.35
N ASP A 98 -9.44 -21.55 6.13
CA ASP A 98 -10.03 -21.09 4.89
C ASP A 98 -11.52 -21.45 4.84
N LYS A 99 -12.36 -20.53 5.32
CA LYS A 99 -13.82 -20.59 5.26
C LYS A 99 -14.35 -19.21 4.99
N MET A 100 -13.93 -18.64 3.88
CA MET A 100 -14.80 -17.70 3.19
C MET A 100 -14.81 -18.04 1.70
N PRO A 101 -15.88 -18.66 1.19
CA PRO A 101 -16.03 -18.81 -0.26
C PRO A 101 -16.08 -17.39 -0.83
N ARG A 102 -15.03 -17.00 -1.56
CA ARG A 102 -15.10 -15.87 -2.48
C ARG A 102 -16.21 -16.23 -3.48
N ARG A 103 -17.39 -15.62 -3.31
CA ARG A 103 -18.48 -15.77 -4.27
C ARG A 103 -17.96 -15.25 -5.61
N LYS A 104 -17.97 -16.13 -6.61
CA LYS A 104 -17.84 -15.79 -8.02
C LYS A 104 -19.02 -14.91 -8.44
#